data_AF-A0A4R6LCA0-F1
#
_entry.id   AF-A0A4R6LCA0-F1
#
_cell.length_a   1.000
_cell.length_b   1.000
_cell.length_c   1.000
_cell.angle_alpha   90.00
_cell.angle_beta   90.00
_cell.angle_gamma   90.00
#
_symmetry.space_group_name_H-M   'P 1'
#
loop_
_entity.id
_entity.type
_entity.pdbx_description
1 polymer ?
#
loop_
_entity_poly.entity_id
_entity_poly.type
_entity_poly.pdbx_seq_one_letter_code
_entity_poly.pdbx_strand_id
1 'polypeptide(L)'
;MESHLSFFTKILQILADKYSTSYTLEELTKVVTSVSNVSKFTDNIAERENQAKLLDTLILLEYEGYIFLNSDTDESLITIKGLIKINNKILWN
;
A
#
# COMPACT_ATOMS: atom_id res chain seq x y z
N MET A 1 2.21 -11.05 -15.03
CA MET A 1 1.48 -9.79 -14.81
C MET A 1 0.91 -9.89 -13.40
N GLU A 2 1.45 -9.15 -12.43
CA GLU A 2 0.84 -9.13 -11.09
C GLU A 2 -0.59 -8.61 -11.23
N SER A 3 -1.58 -9.32 -10.67
CA SER A 3 -2.95 -8.84 -10.66
C SER A 3 -3.06 -7.66 -9.70
N HIS A 4 -3.92 -6.70 -10.02
CA HIS A 4 -4.21 -5.54 -9.16
C HIS A 4 -4.56 -5.96 -7.71
N LEU A 5 -5.22 -7.11 -7.55
CA LEU A 5 -5.51 -7.71 -6.24
C LEU A 5 -4.26 -8.14 -5.45
N SER A 6 -3.23 -8.66 -6.12
CA SER A 6 -1.95 -9.04 -5.50
C SER A 6 -1.23 -7.81 -4.93
N PHE A 7 -1.26 -6.70 -5.68
CA PHE A 7 -0.67 -5.43 -5.26
C PHE A 7 -1.40 -4.84 -4.04
N PHE A 8 -2.73 -4.82 -4.07
CA PHE A 8 -3.58 -4.40 -2.95
C PHE A 8 -3.31 -5.18 -1.67
N THR A 9 -3.24 -6.50 -1.78
CA THR A 9 -3.05 -7.37 -0.61
C THR A 9 -1.68 -7.15 0.02
N LYS A 10 -0.64 -6.94 -0.79
CA LYS A 10 0.72 -6.66 -0.30
C LYS A 10 0.79 -5.35 0.49
N ILE A 11 0.18 -4.28 -0.01
CA ILE A 11 0.18 -2.97 0.69
C ILE A 11 -0.50 -3.11 2.05
N LEU A 12 -1.66 -3.77 2.09
CA LEU A 12 -2.37 -4.00 3.34
C LEU A 12 -1.58 -4.87 4.31
N GLN A 13 -0.86 -5.89 3.83
CA GLN A 13 0.02 -6.71 4.65
C GLN A 13 1.17 -5.90 5.25
N ILE A 14 1.84 -5.06 4.45
CA ILE A 14 2.94 -4.20 4.92
C ILE A 14 2.44 -3.26 6.03
N LEU A 15 1.30 -2.61 5.82
CA LEU A 15 0.73 -1.68 6.79
C LEU A 15 0.16 -2.41 8.04
N ALA A 16 -0.31 -3.65 7.89
CA ALA A 16 -0.82 -4.45 9.00
C ALA A 16 0.27 -5.12 9.85
N ASP A 17 1.44 -5.44 9.27
CA ASP A 17 2.56 -6.09 9.97
C ASP A 17 3.03 -5.26 11.16
N LYS A 18 3.00 -3.93 11.04
CA LYS A 18 3.34 -3.00 12.11
C LYS A 18 2.27 -1.93 12.25
N TYR A 19 1.24 -2.25 13.03
CA TYR A 19 0.08 -1.38 13.29
C TYR A 19 0.41 0.07 13.72
N SER A 20 1.59 0.33 14.29
CA SER A 20 2.03 1.67 14.71
C SER A 20 3.01 2.36 13.76
N THR A 21 3.30 1.76 12.60
CA THR A 21 4.28 2.29 11.64
C THR A 21 3.55 2.94 10.48
N SER A 22 3.82 4.23 10.29
CA SER A 22 3.51 4.99 9.08
C SER A 22 4.58 4.78 8.03
N TYR A 23 4.16 4.96 6.78
CA TYR A 23 5.06 5.01 5.63
C TYR A 23 4.72 6.22 4.79
N THR A 24 5.72 7.01 4.43
CA THR A 24 5.57 7.99 3.34
C THR A 24 5.30 7.29 2.01
N LEU A 25 4.80 8.01 1.00
CA LEU A 25 4.61 7.44 -0.34
C LEU A 25 5.94 6.89 -0.89
N GLU A 26 7.04 7.61 -0.66
CA GLU A 26 8.37 7.21 -1.11
C GLU A 26 8.85 5.93 -0.42
N GLU A 27 8.72 5.84 0.91
CA GLU A 27 9.10 4.64 1.67
C GLU A 27 8.25 3.44 1.27
N LEU A 28 6.94 3.63 1.14
CA LEU A 28 6.04 2.55 0.74
C LEU A 28 6.36 2.08 -0.69
N THR A 29 6.70 2.99 -1.60
CA THR A 29 7.17 2.65 -2.96
C THR A 29 8.43 1.79 -2.87
N LYS A 30 9.42 2.16 -2.06
CA LYS A 30 10.66 1.38 -1.88
C LYS A 30 10.39 -0.01 -1.30
N VAL A 31 9.53 -0.11 -0.30
CA VAL A 31 9.19 -1.39 0.33
C VAL A 31 8.46 -2.29 -0.67
N VAL A 32 7.43 -1.78 -1.35
CA VAL A 32 6.64 -2.55 -2.32
C VAL A 32 7.48 -2.98 -3.54
N THR A 33 8.35 -2.11 -4.04
CA THR A 33 9.27 -2.42 -5.15
C THR A 33 10.39 -3.38 -4.76
N SER A 34 10.85 -3.36 -3.50
CA SER A 34 11.86 -4.33 -3.03
C SER A 34 11.30 -5.73 -2.81
N VAL A 35 10.03 -5.84 -2.45
CA VAL A 35 9.34 -7.12 -2.18
C VAL A 35 8.79 -7.74 -3.46
N SER A 36 8.46 -6.94 -4.47
CA SER A 36 8.11 -7.47 -5.78
C SER A 36 9.39 -7.67 -6.58
N ASN A 37 9.60 -8.84 -7.20
CA ASN A 37 10.72 -9.12 -8.14
C ASN A 37 10.66 -8.28 -9.43
N VAL A 38 10.05 -7.10 -9.36
CA VAL A 38 9.93 -6.18 -10.45
C VAL A 38 11.29 -5.52 -10.57
N SER A 39 12.01 -5.95 -11.61
CA SER A 39 13.29 -5.44 -12.11
C SER A 39 13.73 -4.16 -11.42
N LYS A 40 14.82 -4.24 -10.65
CA LYS A 40 15.53 -3.11 -10.03
C LYS A 40 15.49 -1.91 -10.98
N PHE A 41 14.59 -0.98 -10.69
CA PHE A 41 14.15 0.05 -11.61
C PHE A 41 15.20 1.17 -11.65
N THR A 42 16.07 1.14 -12.65
CA THR A 42 17.04 2.20 -12.93
C THR A 42 16.51 3.27 -13.89
N ASP A 43 15.22 3.23 -14.23
CA ASP A 43 14.60 4.11 -15.22
C ASP A 43 13.56 5.02 -14.58
N ASN A 44 13.83 6.33 -14.56
CA ASN A 44 13.06 7.34 -13.84
C ASN A 44 11.59 7.42 -14.28
N ILE A 45 11.28 7.01 -15.51
CA ILE A 45 9.91 6.98 -16.04
C ILE A 45 9.08 5.88 -15.36
N ALA A 46 9.67 4.69 -15.21
CA ALA A 46 9.00 3.55 -14.58
C ALA A 46 8.76 3.79 -13.08
N GLU A 47 9.69 4.48 -12.41
CA GLU A 47 9.50 4.90 -11.01
C GLU A 47 8.28 5.83 -10.86
N ARG A 48 8.16 6.84 -11.73
CA ARG A 48 7.03 7.79 -11.70
C ARG A 48 5.69 7.10 -11.98
N GLU A 49 5.64 6.18 -12.95
CA GLU A 49 4.41 5.40 -13.22
C GLU A 49 4.01 4.51 -12.04
N ASN A 50 4.99 3.92 -11.35
CA ASN A 50 4.73 3.08 -10.18
C ASN A 50 4.26 3.91 -8.98
N GLN A 51 4.85 5.08 -8.76
CA GLN A 51 4.39 6.02 -7.73
C GLN A 51 2.95 6.48 -8.00
N ALA A 52 2.60 6.79 -9.26
CA ALA A 52 1.23 7.15 -9.63
C ALA A 52 0.25 5.99 -9.35
N LYS A 53 0.58 4.77 -9.76
CA LYS A 53 -0.24 3.57 -9.47
C LYS A 53 -0.38 3.30 -7.97
N LEU A 54 0.68 3.51 -7.20
CA LEU A 54 0.64 3.37 -5.75
C LEU A 54 -0.28 4.42 -5.14
N LEU A 55 -0.16 5.69 -5.56
CA LEU A 55 -1.00 6.77 -5.06
C LEU A 55 -2.48 6.52 -5.38
N ASP A 56 -2.81 6.14 -6.62
CA ASP A 56 -4.19 5.77 -6.99
C ASP A 56 -4.73 4.63 -6.12
N THR A 57 -3.88 3.65 -5.81
CA THR A 57 -4.22 2.53 -4.92
C THR A 57 -4.48 3.01 -3.49
N LEU A 58 -3.61 3.87 -2.96
CA LEU A 58 -3.73 4.43 -1.62
C LEU A 58 -5.01 5.25 -1.45
N ILE A 59 -5.34 6.09 -2.44
CA ILE A 59 -6.59 6.86 -2.45
C ILE A 59 -7.79 5.93 -2.41
N LEU A 60 -7.79 4.83 -3.18
CA LEU A 60 -8.88 3.85 -3.14
C LEU A 60 -8.97 3.16 -1.77
N LEU A 61 -7.83 2.80 -1.16
CA LEU A 61 -7.79 2.16 0.15
C LEU A 61 -8.30 3.09 1.27
N GLU A 62 -8.03 4.38 1.17
CA GLU A 62 -8.58 5.39 2.08
C GLU A 62 -10.09 5.56 1.88
N TYR A 63 -10.54 5.68 0.63
CA TYR A 63 -11.97 5.76 0.30
C TYR A 63 -12.76 4.56 0.85
N GLU A 64 -12.19 3.36 0.73
CA GLU A 64 -12.74 2.13 1.28
C GLU A 64 -12.59 2.05 2.82
N GLY A 65 -11.86 2.96 3.46
CA GLY A 65 -11.66 3.02 4.90
C GLY A 65 -10.76 1.92 5.45
N TYR A 66 -9.81 1.43 4.65
CA TYR A 66 -8.74 0.55 5.13
C TYR A 66 -7.62 1.35 5.79
N ILE A 67 -7.21 2.44 5.16
CA ILE A 67 -6.07 3.26 5.59
C ILE A 67 -6.50 4.71 5.80
N PHE A 68 -5.62 5.50 6.40
CA PHE A 68 -5.69 6.94 6.51
C PHE A 68 -4.46 7.54 5.82
N LEU A 69 -4.67 8.53 4.95
CA LEU A 69 -3.62 9.31 4.32
C LEU A 69 -3.50 10.66 5.02
N ASN A 70 -2.33 10.92 5.61
CA ASN A 70 -2.05 12.20 6.23
C ASN A 70 -1.53 13.19 5.18
N SER A 71 -2.35 14.17 4.83
CA SER A 71 -1.96 15.22 3.87
C SER A 71 -0.83 16.12 4.37
N ASP A 72 -0.62 16.21 5.68
CA ASP A 72 0.39 17.09 6.28
C ASP A 72 1.77 16.42 6.34
N THR A 73 1.80 15.07 6.45
CA THR A 73 3.05 14.30 6.61
C THR A 73 3.37 13.37 5.45
N ASP A 74 2.51 13.27 4.44
CA ASP A 74 2.59 12.29 3.33
C ASP A 74 2.55 10.82 3.79
N GLU A 75 2.14 10.59 5.04
CA GLU A 75 2.16 9.27 5.66
C GLU A 75 0.86 8.50 5.42
N SER A 76 1.01 7.20 5.16
CA SER A 76 -0.07 6.23 5.08
C SER A 76 -0.07 5.33 6.32
N LEU A 77 -1.23 5.19 6.97
CA LEU A 77 -1.40 4.36 8.17
C LEU A 77 -2.60 3.43 8.05
N ILE A 78 -2.50 2.20 8.56
CA ILE A 78 -3.68 1.33 8.65
C ILE A 78 -4.64 1.81 9.75
N THR A 79 -5.93 1.74 9.48
CA THR A 79 -6.96 2.06 10.49
C THR A 79 -7.41 0.81 11.24
N ILE A 80 -7.97 0.99 12.44
CA ILE A 80 -8.64 -0.10 13.19
C ILE A 80 -9.73 -0.77 12.33
N LYS A 81 -10.51 0.04 11.59
CA LYS A 81 -11.56 -0.44 10.68
C LYS A 81 -10.96 -1.29 9.55
N GLY A 82 -9.82 -0.87 9.00
CA GLY A 82 -9.07 -1.61 7.99
C GLY A 82 -8.59 -2.96 8.48
N LEU A 83 -8.02 -3.02 9.69
CA LEU A 83 -7.63 -4.29 10.31
C LEU A 83 -8.81 -5.26 10.46
N ILE A 84 -9.94 -4.76 10.98
CA ILE A 84 -11.16 -5.57 11.14
C ILE A 84 -11.66 -6.07 9.77
N LYS A 85 -11.63 -5.22 8.74
CA LYS A 85 -12.02 -5.60 7.37
C LYS A 85 -11.11 -6.69 6.79
N ILE A 86 -9.79 -6.57 6.96
CA ILE A 86 -8.82 -7.58 6.51
C ILE A 86 -9.09 -8.91 7.24
N ASN A 87 -9.23 -8.87 8.57
CA ASN A 87 -9.48 -10.06 9.37
C ASN A 87 -10.82 -10.74 9.01
N ASN A 88 -11.88 -9.97 8.81
CA ASN A 88 -13.16 -10.51 8.35
C ASN A 88 -13.07 -11.11 6.94
N LYS A 89 -12.25 -10.54 6.03
CA LYS A 89 -12.05 -11.13 4.71
C LYS A 89 -11.33 -12.48 4.75
N ILE A 90 -10.48 -12.70 5.76
CA ILE A 90 -9.77 -13.96 6.01
C ILE A 90 -10.67 -14.99 6.71
N LEU A 91 -11.53 -14.54 7.63
CA LEU A 91 -12.44 -15.41 8.39
C LEU A 91 -13.68 -15.87 7.60
N TRP A 92 -14.04 -15.17 6.52
CA TRP A 92 -15.20 -15.47 5.68
C TRP A 92 -14.83 -16.01 4.29
N ASN A 93 -13.56 -16.39 4.08
CA ASN A 93 -13.09 -17.13 2.91
C ASN A 93 -12.92 -18.62 3.24
#